data_AF-A0A1X7SJS4-F1
#
_entry.id   AF-A0A1X7SJS4-F1
#
_cell.length_a   1.000
_cell.length_b   1.000
_cell.length_c   1.000
_cell.angle_alpha   90.00
_cell.angle_beta   90.00
_cell.angle_gamma   90.00
#
_symmetry.space_group_name_H-M   'P 1'
#
loop_
_entity.id
_entity.type
_entity.pdbx_description
1 polymer ?
#
loop_
_entity_poly.entity_id
_entity_poly.type
_entity_poly.pdbx_seq_one_letter_code
_entity_poly.pdbx_strand_id
1 'polypeptide(L)' 'DYLTVIKHPMDLSTVQDKLFKETYETCGSFLEDMNLIFNNAKEYNKTKSE' A
#
# COMPACT_ATOMS: atom_id res chain seq x y z
N ASP A 1 -4.16 -10.65 12.03
CA ASP A 1 -3.79 -9.39 12.71
C ASP A 1 -3.50 -8.24 11.72
N TYR A 2 -3.03 -8.51 10.50
CA TYR A 2 -2.70 -7.45 9.54
C TYR A 2 -3.85 -6.46 9.32
N LEU A 3 -5.05 -6.96 9.01
CA LEU A 3 -6.25 -6.12 8.81
C LEU A 3 -6.80 -5.51 10.11
N THR A 4 -6.36 -5.96 11.28
CA THR A 4 -6.73 -5.32 12.56
C THR A 4 -5.84 -4.11 12.83
N VAL A 5 -4.58 -4.17 12.42
CA VAL A 5 -3.58 -3.09 12.56
C VAL A 5 -3.67 -2.09 11.41
N ILE A 6 -3.70 -2.57 10.16
CA ILE A 6 -3.68 -1.77 8.95
C ILE A 6 -5.10 -1.57 8.42
N LYS A 7 -5.53 -0.30 8.34
CA LYS A 7 -6.91 0.07 7.93
C LYS A 7 -7.09 0.22 6.42
N HIS A 8 -6.00 0.54 5.71
CA HIS A 8 -6.00 0.72 4.27
C HIS A 8 -4.92 -0.18 3.66
N PRO A 9 -5.19 -1.49 3.52
CA PRO A 9 -4.24 -2.41 2.92
C PRO A 9 -3.97 -2.04 1.46
N MET A 10 -2.72 -2.22 1.04
CA MET A 10 -2.26 -2.03 -0.33
C MET A 10 -1.09 -2.97 -0.59
N ASP A 11 -0.95 -3.44 -1.82
CA ASP A 11 0.09 -4.37 -2.26
C ASP A 11 0.47 -4.13 -3.74
N LEU A 12 1.60 -4.69 -4.17
CA LEU A 12 2.14 -4.46 -5.50
C LEU A 12 1.28 -5.06 -6.63
N SER A 13 0.56 -6.15 -6.38
CA SER A 13 -0.34 -6.74 -7.37
C SER A 13 -1.56 -5.84 -7.60
N THR A 14 -2.12 -5.27 -6.54
CA THR A 14 -3.19 -4.27 -6.64
C THR A 14 -2.72 -3.01 -7.39
N VAL A 15 -1.51 -2.51 -7.10
CA VAL A 15 -0.93 -1.37 -7.83
C VAL A 15 -0.72 -1.69 -9.31
N GLN A 16 -0.20 -2.87 -9.62
CA GLN A 16 0.01 -3.33 -11.00
C GLN A 16 -1.33 -3.41 -11.76
N ASP A 17 -2.37 -3.96 -11.15
CA ASP A 17 -3.71 -4.02 -11.72
C ASP A 17 -4.29 -2.62 -11.99
N LYS A 18 -4.12 -1.70 -11.02
CA LYS A 18 -4.58 -0.31 -11.15
C LYS A 18 -3.87 0.43 -12.28
N LEU A 19 -2.58 0.15 -12.47
CA LEU A 19 -1.79 0.71 -13.57
C LEU A 19 -2.25 0.18 -14.92
N PHE A 20 -2.46 -1.13 -15.08
CA PHE A 20 -2.93 -1.72 -16.34
C PHE A 20 -4.36 -1.34 -16.69
N LYS A 21 -5.20 -1.08 -15.68
CA LYS A 21 -6.57 -0.58 -15.86
C LYS A 21 -6.64 0.93 -16.06
N GLU A 22 -5.49 1.61 -16.14
CA GLU A 22 -5.39 3.07 -16.31
C GLU A 22 -6.20 3.86 -15.25
N THR A 23 -6.30 3.32 -14.03
CA THR A 23 -7.09 3.94 -12.95
C THR A 23 -6.36 5.07 -12.23
N TYR A 24 -5.06 5.24 -12.48
CA TYR A 24 -4.29 6.37 -11.95
C TYR A 24 -4.37 7.55 -12.91
N GLU A 25 -5.16 8.56 -12.57
CA GLU A 25 -5.29 9.79 -13.37
C GLU A 25 -4.00 10.64 -13.33
N THR A 26 -3.19 10.46 -12.28
CA THR A 26 -1.95 11.22 -12.07
C THR A 26 -0.84 10.34 -11.52
N CYS A 27 0.42 10.69 -11.81
CA CYS A 27 1.58 10.06 -11.17
C CYS A 27 1.55 10.18 -9.65
N GLY A 28 0.92 11.23 -9.10
CA GLY A 28 0.73 11.41 -7.67
C GLY A 28 -0.08 10.28 -7.05
N SER A 29 -1.21 9.90 -7.67
CA SER A 29 -2.07 8.82 -7.19
C SER A 29 -1.38 7.44 -7.19
N PHE A 30 -0.49 7.19 -8.16
CA PHE A 30 0.36 6.00 -8.15
C PHE A 30 1.39 6.03 -7.00
N LEU A 31 2.04 7.18 -6.81
CA LEU A 31 3.04 7.36 -5.76
C LEU A 31 2.43 7.22 -4.36
N GLU A 32 1.18 7.67 -4.16
CA GLU A 32 0.44 7.51 -2.91
C GLU A 32 0.26 6.05 -2.54
N ASP A 33 -0.18 5.19 -3.47
CA ASP A 33 -0.32 3.76 -3.19
C ASP A 33 1.02 3.07 -2.94
N MET A 34 2.07 3.44 -3.67
CA MET A 34 3.42 2.94 -3.41
C MET A 34 3.90 3.32 -2.00
N ASN A 35 3.71 4.58 -1.60
CA ASN A 35 4.02 5.03 -0.24
C ASN A 35 3.17 4.31 0.81
N LEU A 36 1.91 4.01 0.51
CA LEU A 36 1.02 3.28 1.41
C LEU A 36 1.53 1.86 1.68
N ILE A 37 2.05 1.15 0.67
CA ILE A 37 2.68 -0.16 0.85
C ILE A 37 3.84 -0.07 1.86
N PHE A 38 4.76 0.89 1.68
CA PHE A 38 5.91 1.07 2.58
C PHE A 38 5.49 1.47 3.99
N ASN A 39 4.51 2.35 4.12
CA ASN A 39 4.00 2.80 5.41
C ASN A 39 3.29 1.67 6.16
N ASN A 40 2.48 0.88 5.47
CA ASN A 40 1.83 -0.28 6.05
C ASN A 40 2.84 -1.34 6.50
N ALA A 41 3.88 -1.58 5.70
CA ALA A 41 4.97 -2.50 6.08
C ALA A 41 5.70 -2.01 7.33
N LYS A 42 6.07 -0.72 7.38
CA LYS A 42 6.69 -0.12 8.57
C LYS A 42 5.79 -0.24 9.78
N GLU A 43 4.52 0.13 9.66
CA GLU A 43 3.59 0.16 10.78
C GLU A 43 3.30 -1.23 11.34
N TYR A 44 3.02 -2.20 10.47
CA TYR A 44 2.79 -3.56 10.89
C TYR A 44 4.04 -4.20 11.51
N ASN A 45 5.21 -3.98 10.91
CA ASN A 45 6.45 -4.58 11.39
C ASN A 45 7.02 -3.90 12.64
N LYS A 46 6.73 -2.60 12.90
CA LYS A 46 7.08 -1.95 14.18
C LYS A 46 6.53 -2.71 15.39
N THR A 47 5.34 -3.29 15.27
CA THR A 47 4.73 -4.07 16.35
C THR A 47 5.33 -5.47 16.53
N LYS A 48 6.21 -5.89 15.61
CA LYS A 48 6.82 -7.22 15.57
C LYS A 48 8.33 -7.22 15.78
N SER A 49 8.96 -6.05 15.77
CA SER A 49 10.38 -5.91 16.08
C SER A 49 10.56 -5.90 17.61
N GLU A 50 11.17 -6.96 18.14
CA GLU A 50 11.80 -6.98 19.46
C GLU A 50 13.01 -6.03 19.53
#